data_AF-A1ZK32-F1
#
_entry.id   AF-A1ZK32-F1
#
_cell.length_a   1.000
_cell.length_b   1.000
_cell.length_c   1.000
_cell.angle_alpha   90.00
_cell.angle_beta   90.00
_cell.angle_gamma   90.00
#
_symmetry.space_group_name_H-M   'P 1'
#
loop_
_entity.id
_entity.type
_entity.pdbx_description
1 polymer ?
#
loop_
_entity_poly.entity_id
_entity_poly.type
_entity_poly.pdbx_seq_one_letter_code
_entity_poly.pdbx_strand_id
1 'polypeptide(L)'
;MKKITTYFKDNFSPQKQKKFAITLILFSLVPLILGIVTFASAMSPQYKTLLGSGLFLIGDIVYYVGIALLGKTFYEKYQRFFRRSYWARKYKMLVS
;
A
#
# COMPACT_ATOMS: atom_id res chain seq x y z
N MET A 1 -5.47 11.14 23.75
CA MET A 1 -5.16 10.22 22.63
C MET A 1 -6.37 9.77 21.78
N LYS A 2 -7.57 9.53 22.33
CA LYS A 2 -8.74 9.05 21.54
C LYS A 2 -9.25 9.99 20.43
N LYS A 3 -9.06 11.31 20.52
CA LYS A 3 -9.57 12.27 19.52
C LYS A 3 -8.79 12.24 18.20
N ILE A 4 -7.46 12.05 18.23
CA ILE A 4 -6.61 12.08 17.02
C ILE A 4 -6.93 10.89 16.11
N THR A 5 -7.20 9.72 16.70
CA THR A 5 -7.59 8.51 15.96
C THR A 5 -8.93 8.65 15.25
N THR A 6 -9.83 9.50 15.71
CA THR A 6 -11.14 9.73 15.08
C THR A 6 -11.02 10.59 13.82
N TYR A 7 -10.22 11.66 13.87
CA TYR A 7 -9.98 12.54 12.70
C TYR A 7 -9.35 11.81 11.50
N PHE A 8 -8.48 10.82 11.75
CA PHE A 8 -7.92 9.99 10.68
C PHE A 8 -8.93 9.00 10.08
N LYS A 9 -9.95 8.61 10.84
CA LYS A 9 -10.97 7.64 10.43
C LYS A 9 -12.07 8.28 9.59
N ASP A 10 -12.41 9.54 9.88
CA ASP A 10 -13.53 10.23 9.24
C ASP A 10 -13.16 10.90 7.90
N ASN A 11 -11.91 11.34 7.71
CA ASN A 11 -11.49 12.02 6.48
C ASN A 11 -11.03 11.10 5.34
N PHE A 12 -10.79 9.81 5.62
CA PHE A 12 -10.29 8.86 4.63
C PHE A 12 -11.35 7.79 4.31
N SER A 13 -12.30 8.15 3.45
CA SER A 13 -13.27 7.18 2.93
C SER A 13 -12.53 6.00 2.26
N PRO A 14 -13.08 4.76 2.32
CA PRO A 14 -12.40 3.57 1.76
C PRO A 14 -12.06 3.72 0.27
N GLN A 15 -12.87 4.49 -0.46
CA GLN A 15 -12.61 4.80 -1.87
C GLN A 15 -11.43 5.76 -2.04
N LYS A 16 -11.30 6.78 -1.20
CA LYS A 16 -10.15 7.70 -1.20
C LYS A 16 -8.86 6.98 -0.81
N GLN A 17 -8.91 6.11 0.21
CA GLN A 17 -7.74 5.28 0.59
C GLN A 17 -7.28 4.37 -0.53
N LYS A 18 -8.20 3.69 -1.23
CA LYS A 18 -7.86 2.85 -2.39
C LYS A 18 -7.25 3.65 -3.52
N LYS A 19 -7.85 4.78 -3.88
CA LYS A 19 -7.31 5.67 -4.93
C LYS A 19 -5.90 6.13 -4.55
N PHE A 20 -5.71 6.63 -3.33
CA PHE A 20 -4.42 7.09 -2.83
C PHE A 20 -3.36 5.98 -2.84
N ALA A 21 -3.73 4.77 -2.42
CA ALA A 21 -2.83 3.63 -2.39
C ALA A 21 -2.42 3.16 -3.80
N ILE A 22 -3.36 3.13 -4.75
CA ILE A 22 -3.06 2.88 -6.17
C ILE A 22 -2.16 3.97 -6.72
N THR A 23 -2.44 5.24 -6.42
CA THR A 23 -1.58 6.36 -6.81
C THR A 23 -0.18 6.21 -6.24
N LEU A 24 -0.01 5.78 -4.99
CA LEU A 24 1.32 5.51 -4.42
C LEU A 24 2.07 4.41 -5.17
N ILE A 25 1.39 3.32 -5.50
CA ILE A 25 1.99 2.20 -6.25
C ILE A 25 2.38 2.63 -7.68
N LEU A 26 1.58 3.47 -8.32
CA LEU A 26 1.95 4.03 -9.62
C LEU A 26 3.09 5.03 -9.48
N PHE A 27 3.08 5.85 -8.43
CA PHE A 27 4.13 6.82 -8.16
C PHE A 27 5.47 6.15 -7.81
N SER A 28 5.48 4.98 -7.18
CA SER A 28 6.71 4.23 -6.91
C SER A 28 7.44 3.77 -8.16
N LEU A 29 6.77 3.76 -9.33
CA LEU A 29 7.43 3.51 -10.61
C LEU A 29 8.37 4.65 -11.01
N VAL A 30 8.11 5.89 -10.55
CA VAL A 30 8.94 7.06 -10.91
C VAL A 30 10.37 6.92 -10.35
N PRO A 31 10.59 6.68 -9.04
CA PRO A 31 11.92 6.38 -8.53
C PRO A 31 12.57 5.17 -9.20
N LEU A 32 11.79 4.16 -9.55
CA LEU A 32 12.27 2.94 -10.20
C LEU A 32 12.83 3.22 -11.61
N ILE A 33 12.09 3.98 -12.41
CA ILE A 33 12.53 4.44 -13.74
C ILE A 33 13.75 5.36 -13.61
N LEU A 34 13.74 6.30 -12.67
CA LEU A 34 14.89 7.18 -12.40
C LEU A 34 16.13 6.38 -11.94
N GLY A 35 15.94 5.30 -11.18
CA GLY A 35 16.98 4.34 -10.80
C GLY A 35 17.60 3.67 -12.02
N ILE A 36 16.76 3.17 -12.94
CA ILE A 36 17.24 2.57 -14.20
C ILE A 36 18.01 3.60 -15.04
N VAL A 37 17.48 4.82 -15.18
CA VAL A 37 18.12 5.91 -15.93
C VAL A 37 19.46 6.31 -15.30
N THR A 38 19.55 6.36 -13.96
CA THR A 38 20.80 6.69 -13.27
C THR A 38 21.87 5.63 -13.52
N PHE A 39 21.53 4.33 -13.53
CA PHE A 39 22.49 3.28 -13.91
C PHE A 39 22.91 3.33 -15.38
N ALA A 40 21.99 3.69 -16.28
CA ALA A 40 22.25 3.84 -17.71
C ALA A 40 23.02 5.13 -18.09
N SER A 41 23.07 6.12 -17.20
CA SER A 41 23.74 7.40 -17.44
C SER A 41 25.26 7.28 -17.61
N ALA A 42 25.95 8.36 -18.00
CA ALA A 42 27.42 8.39 -18.09
C ALA A 42 28.11 8.82 -16.77
N MET A 43 27.41 8.78 -15.63
CA MET A 43 27.97 9.20 -14.33
C MET A 43 29.10 8.27 -13.85
N SER A 44 29.93 8.74 -12.92
CA SER A 44 30.94 7.88 -12.31
C SER A 44 30.29 6.69 -11.58
N PRO A 45 30.95 5.51 -11.52
CA PRO A 45 30.38 4.30 -10.92
C PRO A 45 29.90 4.49 -9.47
N GLN A 46 30.63 5.26 -8.66
CA GLN A 46 30.27 5.50 -7.27
C GLN A 46 28.97 6.31 -7.13
N TYR A 47 28.78 7.34 -7.96
CA TYR A 47 27.55 8.13 -8.00
C TYR A 47 26.36 7.34 -8.55
N LYS A 48 26.58 6.51 -9.57
CA LYS A 48 25.53 5.61 -10.10
C LYS A 48 25.00 4.69 -9.03
N THR A 49 25.88 4.03 -8.29
CA THR A 49 25.49 3.10 -7.24
C THR A 49 24.77 3.84 -6.12
N LEU A 50 25.30 4.95 -5.62
CA LEU A 50 24.66 5.68 -4.52
C LEU A 50 23.24 6.18 -4.91
N LEU A 51 23.13 6.89 -6.03
CA LEU A 51 21.86 7.49 -6.47
C LEU A 51 20.86 6.43 -6.95
N GLY A 52 21.32 5.47 -7.74
CA GLY A 52 20.49 4.38 -8.24
C GLY A 52 19.92 3.55 -7.10
N SER A 53 20.76 3.08 -6.18
CA SER A 53 20.32 2.30 -5.01
C SER A 53 19.37 3.09 -4.13
N GLY A 54 19.64 4.38 -3.90
CA GLY A 54 18.77 5.25 -3.12
C GLY A 54 17.39 5.42 -3.76
N LEU A 55 17.34 5.61 -5.09
CA LEU A 55 16.10 5.72 -5.84
C LEU A 55 15.28 4.43 -5.83
N PHE A 56 15.93 3.26 -5.96
CA PHE A 56 15.27 1.97 -5.81
C PHE A 56 14.69 1.80 -4.40
N LEU A 57 15.46 2.12 -3.36
CA LEU A 57 15.03 1.97 -1.98
C LEU A 57 13.85 2.90 -1.64
N ILE A 58 13.86 4.14 -2.15
CA ILE A 58 12.72 5.06 -2.03
C ILE A 58 11.50 4.50 -2.78
N GLY A 59 11.69 3.99 -3.99
CA GLY A 59 10.65 3.33 -4.78
C GLY A 59 9.99 2.19 -4.00
N ASP A 60 10.79 1.31 -3.42
CA ASP A 60 10.32 0.17 -2.62
C ASP A 60 9.54 0.62 -1.39
N ILE A 61 10.03 1.60 -0.63
CA ILE A 61 9.32 2.12 0.53
C ILE A 61 7.93 2.63 0.12
N VAL A 62 7.85 3.45 -0.92
CA VAL A 62 6.58 4.00 -1.41
C VAL A 62 5.67 2.87 -1.90
N TYR A 63 6.21 1.90 -2.62
CA TYR A 63 5.46 0.73 -3.11
C TYR A 63 4.85 -0.07 -1.96
N TYR A 64 5.64 -0.44 -0.95
CA TYR A 64 5.17 -1.22 0.19
C TYR A 64 4.19 -0.45 1.08
N VAL A 65 4.35 0.87 1.21
CA VAL A 65 3.35 1.72 1.88
C VAL A 65 2.02 1.68 1.12
N GLY A 66 2.06 1.77 -0.21
CA GLY A 66 0.88 1.63 -1.06
C GLY A 66 0.19 0.26 -0.90
N ILE A 67 0.96 -0.83 -0.92
CA ILE A 67 0.43 -2.19 -0.68
C ILE A 67 -0.19 -2.31 0.71
N ALA A 68 0.48 -1.81 1.76
CA ALA A 68 -0.03 -1.89 3.12
C ALA A 68 -1.38 -1.17 3.27
N LEU A 69 -1.54 0.00 2.64
CA LEU A 69 -2.80 0.73 2.61
C LEU A 69 -3.89 -0.03 1.85
N LEU A 70 -3.58 -0.62 0.69
CA LEU A 70 -4.52 -1.48 -0.03
C LEU A 70 -4.91 -2.71 0.80
N GLY A 71 -3.94 -3.39 1.39
CA GLY A 71 -4.13 -4.56 2.24
C GLY A 71 -5.03 -4.25 3.43
N LYS A 72 -4.86 -3.08 4.06
CA LYS A 72 -5.77 -2.61 5.11
C LYS A 72 -7.20 -2.44 4.61
N THR A 73 -7.40 -1.76 3.47
CA THR A 73 -8.76 -1.59 2.92
C THR A 73 -9.41 -2.91 2.51
N PHE A 74 -8.61 -3.87 2.04
CA PHE A 74 -9.07 -5.21 1.71
C PHE A 74 -9.45 -5.97 2.98
N TYR A 75 -8.59 -5.96 3.99
CA TYR A 75 -8.85 -6.58 5.28
C TYR A 75 -10.14 -6.04 5.90
N GLU A 76 -10.34 -4.72 5.94
CA GLU A 76 -11.57 -4.12 6.47
C GLU A 76 -12.83 -4.54 5.69
N LYS A 77 -12.74 -4.64 4.35
CA LYS A 77 -13.85 -5.10 3.49
C LYS A 77 -14.22 -6.56 3.77
N TYR A 78 -13.23 -7.42 3.96
CA TYR A 78 -13.43 -8.87 4.10
C TYR A 78 -13.37 -9.37 5.54
N GLN A 79 -13.15 -8.49 6.52
CA GLN A 79 -12.98 -8.85 7.94
C GLN A 79 -14.14 -9.70 8.46
N ARG A 80 -15.37 -9.44 7.99
CA ARG A 80 -16.56 -10.20 8.38
C ARG A 80 -16.51 -11.66 7.92
N PHE A 81 -15.93 -11.95 6.76
CA PHE A 81 -15.75 -13.30 6.25
C PHE A 81 -14.64 -14.06 6.97
N PHE A 82 -13.64 -13.37 7.53
CA PHE A 82 -12.60 -14.02 8.33
C PHE A 82 -13.07 -14.41 9.75
N ARG A 83 -14.26 -13.95 10.19
CA ARG A 83 -14.82 -14.35 11.48
C ARG A 83 -15.47 -15.72 11.38
N ARG A 84 -14.97 -16.71 12.14
CA ARG A 84 -15.57 -18.05 12.26
C ARG A 84 -17.08 -18.01 12.59
N SER A 85 -17.50 -17.06 13.41
CA SER A 85 -18.90 -16.89 13.81
C SER A 85 -19.84 -16.50 12.66
N TYR A 86 -19.33 -15.82 11.63
CA TYR A 86 -20.12 -15.50 10.42
C TYR A 86 -20.50 -16.78 9.68
N TRP A 87 -19.54 -17.68 9.49
CA TRP A 87 -19.78 -18.97 8.82
C TRP A 87 -20.66 -19.88 9.65
N ALA A 88 -20.43 -19.99 10.96
CA ALA A 88 -21.28 -20.79 11.84
C ALA A 88 -22.76 -20.37 11.77
N ARG A 89 -23.04 -19.06 11.71
CA ARG A 89 -24.40 -18.53 11.56
C ARG A 89 -24.98 -18.81 10.17
N LYS A 90 -24.17 -18.63 9.12
CA LYS A 90 -24.58 -18.88 7.73
C LYS A 90 -24.91 -20.36 7.49
N TYR A 91 -24.11 -21.27 8.01
CA TYR A 91 -24.37 -22.71 7.94
C TYR A 91 -25.64 -23.10 8.69
N LYS A 92 -25.88 -22.53 9.88
CA LYS A 92 -27.09 -22.81 10.65
C LYS A 92 -28.38 -22.41 9.92
N MET A 93 -28.37 -21.29 9.19
CA MET A 93 -29.52 -20.84 8.37
C MET A 93 -29.75 -21.69 7.11
N LEU A 94 -28.72 -22.40 6.61
CA LEU A 94 -28.84 -23.24 5.42
C LEU A 94 -29.33 -24.65 5.73
N VAL A 95 -29.22 -25.08 6.98
CA VAL A 95 -29.59 -26.43 7.46
C VAL A 95 -30.95 -26.43 8.17
N SER A 96 -31.49 -25.25 8.51
CA SER A 96 -32.86 -25.07 9.02
C SER A 96 -33.86 -24.85 7.90
#